data_AF-A0A536NU54-F1
#
_entry.id   AF-A0A536NU54-F1
#
_cell.length_a   1.000
_cell.length_b   1.000
_cell.length_c   1.000
_cell.angle_alpha   90.00
_cell.angle_beta   90.00
_cell.angle_gamma   90.00
#
_symmetry.space_group_name_H-M   'P 1'
#
loop_
_entity.id
_entity.type
_entity.pdbx_description
1 polymer ?
#
loop_
_entity_poly.entity_id
_entity_poly.type
_entity_poly.pdbx_seq_one_letter_code
_entity_poly.pdbx_strand_id
1 'polypeptide(L)'
;MTDTLLELIDRLPARERLEAWWSAPAARLDAHGLPASALPVFAVWLAMRARRPVLALVADPEGSFQEAGAWFREDVRTVVFPAVETLPFDRLAPDEETVRRRLEA
;
A
#
# COMPACT_ATOMS: atom_id res chain seq x y z
N MET A 1 -17.45 11.51 20.09
CA MET A 1 -17.04 10.66 18.94
C MET A 1 -15.53 10.59 18.99
N THR A 2 -14.98 9.39 19.03
CA THR A 2 -13.53 9.18 18.96
C THR A 2 -13.13 9.31 17.50
N ASP A 3 -12.27 10.26 17.17
CA ASP A 3 -11.75 10.39 15.79
C ASP A 3 -10.99 9.10 15.40
N THR A 4 -11.21 8.62 14.18
CA THR A 4 -10.45 7.50 13.63
C THR A 4 -9.02 7.94 13.28
N LEU A 5 -8.08 7.00 13.19
CA LEU A 5 -6.69 7.30 12.82
C LEU A 5 -6.60 8.04 11.46
N LEU A 6 -7.45 7.68 10.50
CA LEU A 6 -7.51 8.32 9.18
C LEU A 6 -7.99 9.77 9.27
N GLU A 7 -8.97 10.06 10.12
CA GLU A 7 -9.45 11.42 10.39
C GLU A 7 -8.40 12.29 11.06
N LEU A 8 -7.54 11.70 11.90
CA LEU A 8 -6.41 12.42 12.51
C LEU A 8 -5.34 12.78 11.46
N ILE A 9 -5.05 11.88 10.52
CA ILE A 9 -4.13 12.16 9.39
C ILE A 9 -4.66 13.31 8.53
N ASP A 10 -5.98 13.37 8.32
CA ASP A 10 -6.66 14.42 7.56
C ASP A 10 -6.50 15.84 8.13
N ARG A 11 -6.10 15.96 9.40
CA ARG A 11 -5.87 17.23 10.12
C ARG A 11 -4.39 17.61 10.16
N LEU A 12 -3.50 16.83 9.57
CA LEU A 12 -2.07 17.14 9.57
C LEU A 12 -1.77 18.40 8.72
N PRO A 13 -0.86 19.28 9.18
CA PRO A 13 -0.50 20.50 8.44
C PRO A 13 0.04 20.24 7.03
N ALA A 14 0.64 19.07 6.81
CA ALA A 14 1.23 18.70 5.53
C ALA A 14 0.19 18.27 4.46
N ARG A 15 -1.10 18.25 4.79
CA ARG A 15 -2.16 17.75 3.89
C ARG A 15 -2.20 18.48 2.55
N GLU A 16 -2.18 19.81 2.55
CA GLU A 16 -2.25 20.59 1.31
C GLU A 16 -1.07 20.28 0.38
N ARG A 17 0.12 20.08 0.96
CA ARG A 17 1.32 19.67 0.22
C ARG A 17 1.16 18.28 -0.41
N LEU A 18 0.56 17.34 0.32
CA LEU A 18 0.30 15.98 -0.17
C LEU A 18 -0.76 15.98 -1.28
N GLU A 19 -1.80 16.79 -1.13
CA GLU A 19 -2.86 16.92 -2.11
C GLU A 19 -2.36 17.56 -3.41
N ALA A 20 -1.56 18.62 -3.31
CA ALA A 20 -0.88 19.19 -4.47
C ALA A 20 0.02 18.18 -5.18
N TRP A 21 0.73 17.34 -4.42
CA TRP A 21 1.60 16.31 -4.98
C TRP A 21 0.82 15.22 -5.75
N TRP A 22 -0.22 14.61 -5.18
CA TRP A 22 -0.94 13.52 -5.87
C TRP A 22 -1.85 14.01 -7.01
N SER A 23 -2.21 15.29 -7.01
CA SER A 23 -3.07 15.90 -8.03
C SER A 23 -2.28 16.37 -9.25
N ALA A 24 -0.96 16.49 -9.13
CA ALA A 24 -0.10 16.86 -10.24
C ALA A 24 0.01 15.71 -11.26
N PRO A 25 0.08 16.01 -12.58
CA PRO A 25 0.22 14.97 -13.62
C PRO A 25 1.48 14.11 -13.46
N ALA A 26 2.58 14.74 -13.03
CA ALA A 26 3.83 14.08 -12.69
C ALA A 26 4.52 14.89 -11.58
N ALA A 27 4.61 14.32 -10.39
CA ALA A 27 5.32 14.93 -9.28
C ALA A 27 6.03 13.87 -8.44
N ARG A 28 7.16 14.27 -7.85
CA ARG A 28 7.91 13.47 -6.90
C ARG A 28 7.85 14.15 -5.55
N LEU A 29 7.61 13.35 -4.51
CA LEU A 29 7.68 13.79 -3.13
C LEU A 29 8.62 12.85 -2.39
N ASP A 30 9.77 13.38 -1.97
CA ASP A 30 10.63 12.67 -1.05
C ASP A 30 10.05 12.82 0.37
N ALA A 31 9.85 11.68 1.04
CA ALA A 31 9.33 11.59 2.39
C ALA A 31 10.31 10.80 3.25
N HIS A 32 10.48 11.22 4.49
CA HIS A 32 11.41 10.62 5.45
C HIS A 32 10.69 10.41 6.78
N GLY A 33 11.16 9.41 7.55
CA GLY A 33 10.68 9.19 8.91
C GLY A 33 9.31 8.52 9.02
N LEU A 34 8.76 7.97 7.94
CA LEU A 34 7.58 7.10 8.02
C LEU A 34 7.99 5.72 8.55
N PRO A 35 7.52 5.28 9.72
CA PRO A 35 7.78 3.93 10.20
C PRO A 35 7.18 2.89 9.24
N ALA A 36 7.83 1.73 9.10
CA ALA A 36 7.33 0.66 8.23
C ALA A 36 5.89 0.24 8.58
N SER A 37 5.55 0.20 9.87
CA SER A 37 4.21 -0.10 10.36
C SER A 37 3.14 0.94 10.02
N ALA A 38 3.53 2.18 9.73
CA ALA A 38 2.61 3.24 9.34
C ALA A 38 2.34 3.27 7.83
N LEU A 39 3.15 2.55 7.04
CA LEU A 39 3.04 2.54 5.58
C LEU A 39 1.68 2.04 5.08
N PRO A 40 1.10 0.94 5.62
CA PRO A 40 -0.19 0.46 5.12
C PRO A 40 -1.32 1.44 5.44
N VAL A 41 -1.32 2.03 6.63
CA VAL A 41 -2.28 3.06 7.03
C VAL A 41 -2.18 4.27 6.09
N PHE A 42 -0.95 4.73 5.81
CA PHE A 42 -0.72 5.85 4.90
C PHE A 42 -1.13 5.52 3.47
N ALA A 43 -0.83 4.32 2.96
CA ALA A 43 -1.18 3.90 1.62
C ALA A 43 -2.70 3.81 1.43
N VAL A 44 -3.43 3.30 2.43
CA VAL A 44 -4.90 3.25 2.43
C VAL A 44 -5.48 4.66 2.50
N TRP A 45 -5.00 5.50 3.43
CA TRP A 45 -5.41 6.91 3.51
C TRP A 45 -5.22 7.62 2.16
N LEU A 46 -4.06 7.43 1.54
CA LEU A 46 -3.72 7.98 0.23
C LEU A 46 -4.68 7.48 -0.85
N ALA A 47 -4.94 6.17 -0.92
CA ALA A 47 -5.85 5.57 -1.89
C ALA A 47 -7.29 6.13 -1.76
N MET A 48 -7.79 6.24 -0.52
CA MET A 48 -9.11 6.80 -0.24
C MET A 48 -9.20 8.28 -0.64
N ARG A 49 -8.17 9.08 -0.31
CA ARG A 49 -8.21 10.53 -0.52
C ARG A 49 -7.92 10.94 -1.96
N ALA A 50 -6.92 10.32 -2.57
CA ALA A 50 -6.61 10.52 -3.98
C ALA A 50 -7.67 9.91 -4.90
N ARG A 51 -8.49 8.96 -4.39
CA ARG A 51 -9.46 8.18 -5.18
C ARG A 51 -8.83 7.53 -6.41
N ARG A 52 -7.62 6.99 -6.21
CA ARG A 52 -6.79 6.37 -7.25
C ARG A 52 -6.15 5.09 -6.71
N PRO A 53 -5.91 4.08 -7.57
CA PRO A 53 -5.11 2.93 -7.18
C PRO A 53 -3.72 3.36 -6.72
N VAL A 54 -3.25 2.78 -5.62
CA VAL A 54 -1.91 3.01 -5.06
C VAL A 54 -1.13 1.71 -5.17
N LEU A 55 0.06 1.77 -5.77
CA LEU A 55 1.03 0.68 -5.79
C LEU A 55 2.15 1.01 -4.81
N ALA A 56 2.31 0.20 -3.78
CA ALA A 56 3.44 0.28 -2.86
C ALA A 56 4.52 -0.72 -3.29
N LEU A 57 5.73 -0.23 -3.51
CA LEU A 57 6.91 -1.07 -3.73
C LEU A 57 7.72 -1.09 -2.44
N VAL A 58 7.79 -2.26 -1.80
CA VAL A 58 8.43 -2.44 -0.49
C VAL A 58 9.30 -3.69 -0.49
N ALA A 59 10.26 -3.75 0.43
CA ALA A 59 11.16 -4.88 0.55
C ALA A 59 10.47 -6.16 1.05
N ASP A 60 9.44 -6.03 1.89
CA ASP A 60 8.67 -7.12 2.50
C ASP A 60 7.16 -6.78 2.46
N PRO A 61 6.48 -7.04 1.32
CA PRO A 61 5.09 -6.67 1.17
C PRO A 61 4.16 -7.55 2.00
N GLU A 62 4.47 -8.83 2.19
CA GLU A 62 3.73 -9.72 3.06
C GLU A 62 3.78 -9.22 4.51
N GLY A 63 4.97 -9.03 5.08
CA GLY A 63 5.10 -8.55 6.46
C GLY A 63 4.53 -7.14 6.68
N SER A 64 4.56 -6.29 5.65
CA SER A 64 4.04 -4.92 5.76
C SER A 64 2.52 -4.84 5.61
N PHE A 65 1.91 -5.61 4.69
CA PHE A 65 0.50 -5.42 4.29
C PHE A 65 -0.42 -6.59 4.66
N GLN A 66 0.08 -7.68 5.24
CA GLN A 66 -0.73 -8.84 5.62
C GLN A 66 -1.94 -8.47 6.50
N GLU A 67 -1.78 -7.55 7.46
CA GLU A 67 -2.87 -7.10 8.34
C GLU A 67 -3.70 -5.97 7.74
N ALA A 68 -3.18 -5.25 6.75
CA ALA A 68 -3.87 -4.12 6.14
C ALA A 68 -5.18 -4.55 5.47
N GLY A 69 -5.18 -5.72 4.84
CA GLY A 69 -6.39 -6.30 4.26
C GLY A 69 -7.45 -6.67 5.30
N ALA A 70 -7.08 -6.90 6.57
CA ALA A 70 -8.03 -7.14 7.65
C ALA A 70 -8.57 -5.83 8.24
N TRP A 71 -7.71 -4.81 8.38
CA TRP A 71 -8.08 -3.54 9.03
C TRP A 71 -8.85 -2.59 8.12
N PHE A 72 -8.62 -2.66 6.81
CA PHE A 72 -9.14 -1.69 5.84
C PHE A 72 -10.05 -2.31 4.77
N ARG A 73 -10.48 -3.57 4.97
CA ARG A 73 -11.20 -4.36 3.95
C ARG A 73 -12.46 -3.68 3.41
N GLU A 74 -13.17 -2.98 4.29
CA GLU A 74 -14.44 -2.33 3.95
C GLU A 74 -14.23 -1.05 3.13
N ASP A 75 -13.09 -0.37 3.31
CA ASP A 75 -12.79 0.92 2.68
C ASP A 75 -11.97 0.77 1.40
N VAL A 76 -10.96 -0.11 1.41
CA VAL A 76 -10.00 -0.27 0.31
C VAL A 76 -9.65 -1.75 0.14
N ARG A 77 -9.89 -2.29 -1.06
CA ARG A 77 -9.37 -3.61 -1.44
C ARG A 77 -7.85 -3.55 -1.47
N THR A 78 -7.22 -4.17 -0.49
CA THR A 78 -5.76 -4.31 -0.41
C THR A 78 -5.36 -5.69 -0.90
N VAL A 79 -4.38 -5.74 -1.80
CA VAL A 79 -3.85 -6.99 -2.37
C VAL A 79 -2.33 -6.95 -2.29
N VAL A 80 -1.75 -8.06 -1.83
CA VAL A 80 -0.30 -8.30 -1.88
C VAL A 80 -0.03 -9.15 -3.10
N PHE A 81 0.83 -8.66 -4.00
CA PHE A 81 1.28 -9.42 -5.16
C PHE A 81 2.52 -10.23 -4.77
N PRO A 82 2.40 -11.55 -4.55
CA PRO A 82 3.44 -12.30 -3.87
C PRO A 82 4.66 -12.48 -4.78
N ALA A 83 5.84 -12.40 -4.17
CA ALA A 83 7.08 -12.75 -4.85
C ALA A 83 7.08 -14.24 -5.21
N VAL A 84 7.70 -14.58 -6.35
CA VAL A 84 7.92 -15.98 -6.71
C VAL A 84 9.10 -16.51 -5.92
N GLU A 85 8.98 -17.72 -5.37
CA GLU A 85 10.02 -18.35 -4.53
C GLU A 85 11.20 -18.85 -5.34
N THR A 86 11.00 -19.07 -6.64
CA THR A 86 12.04 -19.46 -7.59
C THR A 86 12.65 -18.25 -8.28
N LEU A 87 13.94 -18.35 -8.59
CA LEU A 87 14.64 -17.30 -9.32
C LEU A 87 14.25 -17.31 -10.81
N PRO A 88 14.37 -16.16 -11.51
CA PRO A 88 14.25 -16.14 -12.95
C PRO A 88 15.21 -17.16 -13.60
N PHE A 89 14.71 -17.97 -14.53
CA PHE A 89 15.44 -19.03 -15.25
C PHE A 89 15.85 -20.26 -14.42
N ASP A 90 15.31 -20.42 -13.21
CA ASP A 90 15.45 -21.67 -12.47
C ASP A 90 14.69 -22.81 -13.17
N ARG A 91 15.12 -24.05 -12.93
CA ARG A 91 14.47 -25.27 -13.46
C ARG A 91 13.36 -25.78 -12.55
N LEU A 92 13.13 -25.11 -11.43
CA LEU A 92 12.06 -25.38 -10.50
C LEU A 92 10.83 -24.55 -10.89
N ALA A 93 9.68 -25.21 -10.96
CA ALA A 93 8.41 -24.52 -11.11
C ALA A 93 8.09 -23.76 -9.81
N PRO A 94 7.49 -22.56 -9.92
CA PRO A 94 6.95 -21.86 -8.76
C PRO A 94 5.78 -22.66 -8.16
N ASP A 95 5.50 -22.41 -6.89
CA ASP A 95 4.39 -23.05 -6.20
C ASP A 95 3.03 -22.67 -6.83
N GLU A 96 2.12 -23.65 -6.97
CA GLU A 96 0.83 -23.45 -7.63
C GLU A 96 -0.04 -22.42 -6.89
N GLU A 97 0.04 -22.35 -5.57
CA GLU A 97 -0.71 -21.39 -4.76
C GLU A 97 -0.20 -19.97 -5.01
N THR A 98 1.12 -19.80 -5.11
CA THR A 98 1.75 -18.51 -5.44
C THR A 98 1.37 -18.05 -6.84
N VAL A 99 1.35 -18.96 -7.83
CA VAL A 99 0.87 -18.65 -9.18
C VAL A 99 -0.60 -18.24 -9.16
N ARG A 100 -1.47 -18.99 -8.48
CA ARG A 100 -2.90 -18.69 -8.36
C ARG A 100 -3.13 -17.31 -7.74
N ARG A 101 -2.47 -17.00 -6.63
CA ARG A 101 -2.57 -15.68 -5.95
C ARG A 101 -2.14 -14.53 -6.85
N ARG A 102 -1.10 -14.72 -7.66
CA ARG A 102 -0.64 -13.70 -8.64
C ARG A 102 -1.64 -13.46 -9.76
N LEU A 103 -2.40 -14.48 -10.16
CA LEU A 103 -3.43 -14.36 -11.20
C LEU A 103 -4.73 -13.72 -10.67
N GLU A 104 -5.01 -13.86 -9.38
CA GLU A 104 -6.19 -13.27 -8.72
C GLU A 104 -6.00 -11.82 -8.27
N ALA A 105 -4.74 -11.39 -8.17
CA ALA A 105 -4.34 -10.05 -7.75
C ALA A 105 -4.67 -8.99 -8.81
#